data_AF-A0A8S3FY93-F1
#
_entry.id   AF-A0A8S3FY93-F1
#
_cell.length_a   1.000
_cell.length_b   1.000
_cell.length_c   1.000
_cell.angle_alpha   90.00
_cell.angle_beta   90.00
_cell.angle_gamma   90.00
#
_symmetry.space_group_name_H-M   'P 1'
#
loop_
_entity.id
_entity.type
_entity.pdbx_description
1 polymer ?
#
loop_
_entity_poly.entity_id
_entity_poly.type
_entity_poly.pdbx_seq_one_letter_code
_entity_poly.pdbx_strand_id
1 'polypeptide(L)'
;MSARCLQTTIRNVQTLLTISNRRQFQTSVLRLSAHVFHVKDDEDFQKQVLDSKKPFIVDFHATWCGPCKVLEPRLEKVLTNHNKKVEAPSGDQQIKLAKVDIDNLGELSSKYNVQAVPTG
;
A
#
# COMPACT_ATOMS: atom_id res chain seq x y z
N MET A 1 -71.95 7.14 -0.38
CA MET A 1 -72.18 6.87 1.07
C MET A 1 -71.25 5.72 1.43
N SER A 2 -70.30 5.75 2.36
CA SER A 2 -69.77 6.71 3.32
C SER A 2 -68.43 6.10 3.75
N ALA A 3 -67.31 6.75 3.48
CA ALA A 3 -66.47 7.46 4.45
C ALA A 3 -65.58 6.56 5.34
N ARG A 4 -64.29 6.78 5.15
CA ARG A 4 -63.14 6.31 5.93
C ARG A 4 -63.29 6.79 7.39
N CYS A 5 -63.20 5.88 8.35
CA CYS A 5 -63.18 6.10 9.81
C CYS A 5 -62.64 4.78 10.39
N LEU A 6 -61.55 4.62 11.16
CA LEU A 6 -60.86 5.45 12.15
C LEU A 6 -59.39 4.98 12.15
N GLN A 7 -58.42 5.79 11.70
CA GLN A 7 -57.49 6.48 12.60
C GLN A 7 -57.10 5.68 13.85
N THR A 8 -56.21 4.70 13.66
CA THR A 8 -55.44 4.07 14.74
C THR A 8 -54.61 5.14 15.46
N THR A 9 -54.90 5.30 16.74
CA THR A 9 -54.45 6.37 17.61
C THR A 9 -52.97 6.25 17.97
N ILE A 10 -52.34 7.41 18.05
CA ILE A 10 -50.93 7.70 18.32
C ILE A 10 -50.56 7.41 19.80
N ARG A 11 -49.42 6.73 20.02
CA ARG A 11 -48.46 6.93 21.15
C ARG A 11 -47.04 6.56 20.67
N ASN A 12 -46.32 7.47 20.01
CA ASN A 12 -45.35 8.44 20.53
C ASN A 12 -44.03 7.86 21.11
N VAL A 13 -42.97 8.07 20.31
CA VAL A 13 -41.54 8.34 20.61
C VAL A 13 -40.73 7.36 21.46
N GLN A 14 -39.98 6.47 20.79
CA GLN A 14 -38.57 6.14 21.11
C GLN A 14 -38.00 5.04 20.18
N THR A 15 -37.84 5.32 18.89
CA THR A 15 -36.81 4.62 18.08
C THR A 15 -36.43 5.44 16.85
N LEU A 16 -36.03 6.68 17.09
CA LEU A 16 -35.28 7.46 16.10
C LEU A 16 -33.79 7.14 16.30
N LEU A 17 -33.09 7.03 15.18
CA LEU A 17 -31.63 6.92 15.01
C LEU A 17 -31.06 5.49 15.08
N THR A 18 -31.05 4.80 13.93
CA THR A 18 -29.82 4.60 13.13
C THR A 18 -30.09 3.57 12.01
N ILE A 19 -30.88 3.94 11.00
CA ILE A 19 -30.72 3.32 9.67
C ILE A 19 -29.68 4.17 8.94
N SER A 20 -28.42 4.01 9.35
CA SER A 20 -27.27 4.59 8.68
C SER A 20 -26.65 3.56 7.76
N ASN A 21 -26.89 3.77 6.47
CA ASN A 21 -25.94 3.60 5.37
C ASN A 21 -24.99 2.39 5.45
N ARG A 22 -25.42 1.26 4.88
CA ARG A 22 -24.50 0.14 4.59
C ARG A 22 -24.86 -0.53 3.26
N ARG A 23 -24.56 0.14 2.14
CA ARG A 23 -24.40 -0.53 0.83
C ARG A 23 -23.21 0.05 0.07
N GLN A 24 -22.20 -0.82 -0.09
CA GLN A 24 -21.23 -0.85 -1.18
C GLN A 24 -20.37 0.40 -1.41
N PHE A 25 -19.30 0.56 -0.62
CA PHE A 25 -18.00 0.93 -1.19
C PHE A 25 -16.95 0.07 -0.47
N GLN A 26 -16.16 -0.63 -1.27
CA GLN A 26 -15.47 -1.86 -0.89
C GLN A 26 -14.57 -1.71 0.36
N THR A 27 -14.75 -2.66 1.27
CA THR A 27 -13.83 -2.98 2.36
C THR A 27 -12.52 -3.52 1.79
N SER A 28 -11.53 -2.67 1.54
CA SER A 28 -10.18 -3.11 1.12
C SER A 28 -9.04 -2.14 1.49
N VAL A 29 -9.17 -1.37 2.57
CA VAL A 29 -8.12 -0.42 3.00
C VAL A 29 -6.93 -1.06 3.75
N LEU A 30 -6.85 -2.39 3.81
CA LEU A 30 -5.69 -3.09 4.37
C LEU A 30 -5.24 -4.20 3.43
N ARG A 31 -4.64 -3.82 2.31
CA ARG A 31 -3.53 -4.59 1.78
C ARG A 31 -2.30 -3.72 1.95
N LEU A 32 -1.77 -3.73 3.18
CA LEU A 32 -0.44 -3.24 3.49
C LEU A 32 0.51 -3.78 2.42
N SER A 33 1.35 -2.92 1.85
CA SER A 33 2.17 -3.13 0.66
C SER A 33 3.04 -4.40 0.79
N ALA A 34 2.45 -5.57 0.50
CA ALA A 34 3.07 -6.89 0.71
C ALA A 34 4.33 -7.11 -0.15
N HIS A 35 4.59 -6.18 -1.08
CA HIS A 35 5.68 -6.19 -2.03
C HIS A 35 6.73 -5.11 -1.73
N VAL A 36 6.58 -4.33 -0.66
CA VAL A 36 7.54 -3.29 -0.25
C VAL A 36 8.31 -3.75 0.97
N PHE A 37 9.63 -3.66 0.89
CA PHE A 37 10.57 -4.06 1.92
C PHE A 37 11.45 -2.88 2.30
N HIS A 38 11.56 -2.60 3.60
CA HIS A 38 12.45 -1.57 4.12
C HIS A 38 13.73 -2.24 4.62
N VAL A 39 14.85 -1.86 4.01
CA VAL A 39 16.16 -2.41 4.33
C VAL A 39 16.65 -1.79 5.63
N LYS A 40 17.09 -2.62 6.58
CA LYS A 40 17.54 -2.17 7.90
C LYS A 40 19.05 -1.99 8.01
N ASP A 41 19.81 -2.87 7.38
CA ASP A 41 21.28 -2.96 7.44
C ASP A 41 21.81 -3.71 6.21
N ASP A 42 23.15 -3.75 6.03
CA ASP A 42 23.80 -4.39 4.87
C ASP A 42 23.56 -5.92 4.84
N GLU A 43 23.47 -6.58 6.00
CA GLU A 43 23.18 -8.02 6.04
C GLU A 43 21.73 -8.30 5.61
N ASP A 44 20.78 -7.48 6.04
CA ASP A 44 19.38 -7.55 5.66
C ASP A 44 19.22 -7.28 4.15
N PHE A 45 19.98 -6.32 3.60
CA PHE A 45 20.04 -6.08 2.15
C PHE A 45 20.56 -7.31 1.40
N GLN A 46 21.68 -7.87 1.83
CA GLN A 46 22.28 -9.06 1.22
C GLN A 46 21.29 -10.23 1.21
N LYS A 47 20.73 -10.56 2.37
CA LYS A 47 19.87 -11.75 2.55
C LYS A 47 18.54 -11.61 1.81
N GLN A 48 17.95 -10.41 1.80
CA GLN A 48 16.57 -10.22 1.31
C GLN A 48 16.51 -9.75 -0.14
N VAL A 49 17.51 -8.98 -0.59
CA VAL A 49 17.53 -8.38 -1.93
C VAL A 49 18.46 -9.15 -2.84
N LEU A 50 19.72 -9.34 -2.45
CA LEU A 50 20.74 -9.95 -3.32
C LEU A 50 20.61 -11.47 -3.43
N ASP A 51 20.33 -12.15 -2.31
CA ASP A 51 20.16 -13.61 -2.28
C ASP A 51 18.73 -14.04 -2.69
N SER A 52 17.86 -13.09 -3.02
CA SER A 52 16.49 -13.38 -3.43
C SER A 52 16.42 -13.97 -4.84
N LYS A 53 15.62 -15.04 -4.97
CA LYS A 53 15.26 -15.61 -6.27
C LYS A 53 14.32 -14.72 -7.10
N LYS A 54 13.63 -13.79 -6.44
CA LYS A 54 12.67 -12.87 -7.07
C LYS A 54 13.35 -11.55 -7.45
N PRO A 55 12.99 -10.94 -8.58
CA PRO A 55 13.52 -9.65 -8.98
C PRO A 55 13.09 -8.54 -8.00
N PHE A 56 14.03 -7.64 -7.70
CA PHE A 56 13.82 -6.47 -6.87
C PHE A 56 14.10 -5.19 -7.65
N ILE A 57 13.32 -4.16 -7.37
CA ILE A 57 13.65 -2.76 -7.66
C ILE A 57 14.18 -2.18 -6.35
N VAL A 58 15.33 -1.52 -6.40
CA VAL A 58 15.92 -0.87 -5.22
C VAL A 58 15.71 0.63 -5.35
N ASP A 59 14.95 1.22 -4.43
CA ASP A 59 14.69 2.66 -4.36
C ASP A 59 15.55 3.27 -3.26
N PHE A 60 16.59 4.00 -3.66
CA PHE A 60 17.39 4.80 -2.75
C PHE A 60 16.67 6.14 -2.52
N HIS A 61 16.24 6.35 -1.28
CA HIS A 61 15.40 7.48 -0.91
C HIS A 61 15.90 8.17 0.36
N ALA A 62 15.34 9.35 0.63
CA ALA A 62 15.57 10.09 1.86
C ALA A 62 14.27 10.74 2.36
N THR A 63 14.15 10.99 3.66
CA THR A 63 12.94 11.59 4.26
C THR A 63 12.72 13.05 3.86
N TRP A 64 13.81 13.75 3.53
CA TRP A 64 13.82 15.13 3.06
C TRP A 64 13.67 15.26 1.53
N CYS A 65 13.68 14.14 0.80
CA CYS A 65 13.55 14.13 -0.66
C CYS A 65 12.09 14.33 -1.08
N GLY A 66 11.76 15.55 -1.52
CA GLY A 66 10.44 15.90 -2.06
C GLY A 66 10.00 15.03 -3.26
N PRO A 67 10.84 14.87 -4.31
CA PRO A 67 10.52 14.02 -5.46
C PRO A 67 10.25 12.56 -5.10
N CYS A 68 11.01 11.99 -4.14
CA CYS A 68 10.86 10.61 -3.69
C CYS A 68 9.44 10.34 -3.15
N LYS A 69 8.91 11.28 -2.34
CA LYS A 69 7.55 11.18 -1.78
C LYS A 69 6.44 11.13 -2.83
N VAL A 70 6.66 11.74 -3.99
CA VAL A 70 5.70 11.72 -5.11
C VAL A 70 5.84 10.45 -5.94
N LEU A 71 7.07 9.95 -6.09
CA LEU A 71 7.38 8.77 -6.89
C LEU A 71 6.94 7.47 -6.19
N GLU A 72 7.16 7.38 -4.89
CA GLU A 72 6.84 6.22 -4.04
C GLU A 72 5.42 5.66 -4.29
N PRO A 73 4.32 6.43 -4.12
CA PRO A 73 2.97 5.90 -4.31
C PRO A 73 2.67 5.54 -5.76
N ARG A 74 3.43 6.03 -6.74
CA ARG A 74 3.29 5.64 -8.15
C ARG A 74 4.00 4.31 -8.41
N LEU A 75 5.21 4.15 -7.89
CA LEU A 75 5.99 2.92 -8.02
C LEU A 75 5.27 1.74 -7.37
N GLU A 76 4.73 1.93 -6.16
CA GLU A 76 3.93 0.92 -5.48
C GLU A 76 2.69 0.51 -6.28
N LYS A 77 2.00 1.46 -6.91
CA LYS A 77 0.84 1.17 -7.77
C LYS A 77 1.24 0.37 -9.01
N VAL A 78 2.34 0.73 -9.65
CA VAL A 78 2.85 0.02 -10.83
C VAL A 78 3.19 -1.43 -10.46
N LEU A 79 3.92 -1.64 -9.37
CA LEU A 79 4.28 -2.97 -8.89
C LEU A 79 3.05 -3.79 -8.48
N THR A 80 2.12 -3.18 -7.75
CA THR A 80 0.87 -3.84 -7.37
C THR A 80 0.06 -4.28 -8.59
N ASN A 81 -0.05 -3.41 -9.59
CA ASN A 81 -0.77 -3.72 -10.83
C ASN A 81 -0.05 -4.79 -11.66
N HIS A 82 1.28 -4.74 -11.72
CA HIS A 82 2.10 -5.75 -12.38
C HIS A 82 1.91 -7.11 -11.70
N ASN A 83 2.08 -7.18 -10.39
CA ASN A 83 1.95 -8.41 -9.61
C ASN A 83 0.52 -8.96 -9.60
N LYS A 84 -0.51 -8.10 -9.76
CA LYS A 84 -1.89 -8.55 -9.94
C LYS A 84 -2.13 -9.16 -11.33
N LYS A 85 -1.51 -8.62 -12.38
CA LYS A 85 -1.62 -9.19 -13.74
C LYS A 85 -0.88 -10.51 -13.86
N VAL A 86 0.22 -10.65 -13.12
CA VAL A 86 0.92 -11.90 -13.02
C VAL A 86 0.23 -12.79 -11.98
N GLU A 87 -0.90 -13.38 -12.36
CA GLU A 87 -1.59 -14.43 -11.59
C GLU A 87 -0.90 -15.81 -11.77
N ALA A 88 0.41 -15.82 -12.07
CA ALA A 88 1.14 -17.06 -12.30
C ALA A 88 1.33 -17.82 -10.97
N PRO A 89 0.89 -19.08 -10.86
CA PRO A 89 0.87 -19.85 -9.62
C PRO A 89 2.26 -20.08 -9.00
N SER A 90 3.34 -19.92 -9.77
CA SER A 90 4.72 -20.13 -9.32
C SER A 90 5.29 -18.96 -8.52
N GLY A 91 4.68 -17.77 -8.56
CA GLY A 91 5.08 -16.62 -7.73
C GLY A 91 6.46 -16.01 -8.01
N ASP A 92 7.21 -16.54 -8.99
CA ASP A 92 8.58 -16.14 -9.36
C ASP A 92 8.64 -14.83 -10.17
N GLN A 93 7.56 -14.49 -10.86
CA GLN A 93 7.47 -13.28 -11.69
C GLN A 93 7.01 -12.05 -10.89
N GLN A 94 6.79 -12.18 -9.58
CA GLN A 94 6.42 -11.06 -8.72
C GLN A 94 7.65 -10.21 -8.41
N ILE A 95 7.58 -8.93 -8.78
CA ILE A 95 8.63 -7.95 -8.52
C ILE A 95 8.38 -7.32 -7.15
N LYS A 96 9.43 -7.18 -6.35
CA LYS A 96 9.39 -6.51 -5.04
C LYS A 96 10.15 -5.18 -5.09
N LEU A 97 9.80 -4.27 -4.17
CA LEU A 97 10.48 -3.00 -3.95
C LEU A 97 11.29 -3.08 -2.67
N ALA A 98 12.59 -2.81 -2.74
CA ALA A 98 13.45 -2.61 -1.58
C ALA A 98 13.72 -1.11 -1.43
N LYS A 99 13.35 -0.54 -0.29
CA LYS A 99 13.58 0.85 0.04
C LYS A 99 14.83 0.97 0.90
N VAL A 100 15.79 1.74 0.43
CA VAL A 100 17.05 2.01 1.11
C VAL A 100 17.08 3.48 1.50
N ASP A 101 17.12 3.76 2.79
CA ASP A 101 17.26 5.12 3.32
C ASP A 101 18.74 5.50 3.32
N ILE A 102 19.11 6.47 2.49
CA ILE A 102 20.51 6.91 2.36
C ILE A 102 21.05 7.61 3.61
N ASP A 103 20.17 8.16 4.46
CA ASP A 103 20.58 8.82 5.71
C ASP A 103 20.96 7.77 6.76
N ASN A 104 20.29 6.62 6.76
CA ASN A 104 20.56 5.51 7.69
C ASN A 104 21.62 4.52 7.16
N LEU A 105 21.72 4.35 5.84
CA LEU A 105 22.54 3.34 5.17
C LEU A 105 23.57 3.96 4.21
N GLY A 106 24.25 5.01 4.66
CA GLY A 106 25.20 5.77 3.83
C GLY A 106 26.34 4.93 3.24
N GLU A 107 26.84 3.91 3.96
CA GLU A 107 27.86 2.99 3.45
C GLU A 107 27.33 2.15 2.28
N LEU A 108 26.09 1.65 2.39
CA LEU A 108 25.42 0.89 1.35
C LEU A 108 25.20 1.76 0.10
N SER A 109 24.72 2.99 0.29
CA SER A 109 24.56 3.95 -0.80
C SER A 109 25.88 4.26 -1.51
N SER A 110 26.96 4.44 -0.74
CA SER A 110 28.30 4.70 -1.28
C SER A 110 28.85 3.50 -2.05
N LYS A 111 28.64 2.27 -1.55
CA LYS A 111 29.04 1.00 -2.20
C LYS A 111 28.42 0.83 -3.58
N TYR A 112 27.19 1.31 -3.76
CA TYR A 112 26.50 1.32 -5.05
C TYR A 112 26.62 2.65 -5.81
N ASN A 113 27.52 3.54 -5.40
CA ASN A 113 27.80 4.84 -6.02
C ASN A 113 26.55 5.72 -6.21
N VAL A 114 25.64 5.70 -5.23
CA VAL A 114 24.45 6.55 -5.20
C VAL A 114 24.86 7.94 -4.72
N GLN A 115 24.89 8.90 -5.65
CA GLN A 115 25.34 10.27 -5.38
C GLN A 115 24.17 11.26 -5.19
N ALA A 116 22.97 10.89 -5.63
CA ALA A 116 21.77 11.71 -5.54
C ALA A 116 20.52 10.82 -5.43
N VAL A 117 19.44 11.37 -4.89
CA VAL A 117 18.14 10.69 -4.76
C VAL A 117 17.03 11.49 -5.44
N PRO A 118 16.01 10.83 -6.01
CA PRO A 118 15.82 9.38 -6.07
C PRO A 118 16.76 8.70 -7.09
N THR A 119 17.17 7.46 -6.80
CA THR A 119 17.87 6.57 -7.74
C THR A 119 17.20 5.19 -7.69
N GLY A 120 16.97 4.58 -8.86
CA GLY A 120 16.28 3.29 -9.00
C GLY A 120 16.77 2.46 -10.17
#